data_AF-A0A1C3XN31-F1
#
_entry.id   AF-A0A1C3XN31-F1
#
_cell.length_a   1.000
_cell.length_b   1.000
_cell.length_c   1.000
_cell.angle_alpha   90.00
_cell.angle_beta   90.00
_cell.angle_gamma   90.00
#
_symmetry.space_group_name_H-M   'P 1'
#
loop_
_entity.id
_entity.type
_entity.pdbx_description
1 polymer ?
#
loop_
_entity_poly.entity_id
_entity_poly.type
_entity_poly.pdbx_seq_one_letter_code
_entity_poly.pdbx_strand_id
1 'polypeptide(L)'
;MTGIGPVAVRQPRVRDREAAAADPGRVRFSPSILPPDMRRSKSIETLLPVLYLKGISTGDFSEALAALLGKDAAGLSASAIGRLKGGWTRRARRVAEARSVGQALRLYLG
;
A
#
# COMPACT_ATOMS: atom_id res chain seq x y z
N MET A 1 2.22 1.68 9.51
CA MET A 1 3.28 2.69 9.34
C MET A 1 2.81 3.77 8.39
N THR A 2 2.97 5.02 8.80
CA THR A 2 2.62 6.24 8.04
C THR A 2 3.87 7.09 7.83
N GLY A 3 3.75 8.23 7.15
CA GLY A 3 4.88 9.15 6.94
C GLY A 3 5.42 9.80 8.22
N ILE A 4 4.65 9.77 9.30
CA ILE A 4 5.05 10.27 10.63
C ILE A 4 5.40 9.13 11.60
N GLY A 5 5.61 7.92 11.07
CA GLY A 5 5.86 6.73 11.88
C GLY A 5 4.60 5.92 12.24
N PRO A 6 4.67 5.07 13.28
CA PRO A 6 3.54 4.28 13.74
C PRO A 6 2.46 5.15 14.39
N VAL A 7 1.21 4.94 14.00
CA VAL A 7 0.05 5.62 14.58
C VAL A 7 -0.85 4.55 15.17
N ALA A 8 -1.13 4.64 16.47
CA ALA A 8 -2.08 3.75 17.14
C ALA A 8 -3.50 4.13 16.71
N VAL A 9 -4.25 3.15 16.23
CA VAL A 9 -5.63 3.36 15.77
C VAL A 9 -6.51 2.30 16.39
N ARG A 10 -7.66 2.71 16.95
CA ARG A 10 -8.71 1.79 17.41
C ARG A 10 -9.82 1.79 16.38
N GLN A 11 -9.95 0.69 15.65
CA GLN A 11 -11.04 0.54 14.70
C GLN A 11 -12.35 0.27 15.45
N PRO A 12 -13.44 1.00 15.15
CA PRO A 12 -14.76 0.68 15.67
C PRO A 12 -15.14 -0.77 15.34
N ARG A 13 -15.80 -1.42 16.29
CA ARG A 13 -16.35 -2.78 16.14
C ARG A 13 -17.83 -2.70 16.42
N VAL A 14 -18.64 -3.08 15.44
CA VAL A 14 -20.09 -3.20 15.62
C VAL A 14 -20.37 -4.58 16.22
N ARG A 15 -21.18 -4.60 17.28
CA ARG A 15 -21.72 -5.85 17.84
C ARG A 15 -22.96 -6.24 17.04
N ASP A 16 -22.79 -7.18 16.13
CA ASP A 16 -23.86 -7.85 15.39
C ASP A 16 -24.45 -8.94 16.30
N ARG A 17 -25.21 -8.53 17.33
CA ARG A 17 -25.91 -9.46 18.23
C ARG A 17 -27.17 -9.93 17.52
N GLU A 18 -27.30 -11.25 17.35
CA GLU A 18 -28.54 -11.98 17.03
C GLU A 18 -28.95 -12.14 15.56
N ALA A 19 -28.18 -11.65 14.59
CA ALA A 19 -28.40 -12.00 13.18
C ALA A 19 -27.77 -13.36 12.84
N ALA A 20 -28.59 -14.39 12.58
CA ALA A 20 -28.12 -15.61 11.93
C ALA A 20 -27.47 -15.25 10.58
N ALA A 21 -26.57 -16.09 10.05
CA ALA A 21 -25.79 -15.75 8.85
C ALA A 21 -26.63 -15.31 7.62
N ALA A 22 -27.91 -15.70 7.58
CA ALA A 22 -28.90 -15.40 6.54
C ALA A 22 -29.90 -14.28 6.90
N ASP A 23 -29.76 -13.63 8.06
CA ASP A 23 -30.71 -12.61 8.51
C ASP A 23 -30.54 -11.29 7.72
N PRO A 24 -31.61 -10.75 7.11
CA PRO A 24 -31.58 -9.44 6.46
C PRO A 24 -31.29 -8.26 7.41
N GLY A 25 -31.43 -8.43 8.73
CA GLY A 25 -31.07 -7.44 9.75
C GLY A 25 -29.57 -7.33 10.06
N ARG A 26 -28.72 -8.13 9.40
CA ARG A 26 -27.28 -8.20 9.69
C ARG A 26 -26.54 -6.90 9.42
N VAL A 27 -25.84 -6.36 10.43
CA VAL A 27 -25.09 -5.11 10.29
C VAL A 27 -23.60 -5.39 10.06
N ARG A 28 -23.11 -5.10 8.85
CA ARG A 28 -21.67 -5.13 8.54
C ARG A 28 -21.07 -3.73 8.59
N PHE A 29 -20.03 -3.57 9.40
CA PHE A 29 -19.21 -2.36 9.40
C PHE A 29 -18.03 -2.51 8.44
N SER A 30 -18.09 -1.79 7.33
CA SER A 30 -16.98 -1.66 6.36
C SER A 30 -16.44 -0.23 6.41
N PRO A 31 -15.28 0.02 7.02
CA PRO A 31 -14.71 1.37 7.07
C PRO A 31 -14.35 1.86 5.66
N SER A 32 -14.79 3.06 5.30
CA SER A 32 -14.46 3.70 4.02
C SER A 32 -13.06 4.35 4.01
N ILE A 33 -12.59 4.81 5.17
CA ILE A 33 -11.31 5.53 5.30
C ILE A 33 -10.12 4.57 5.42
N LEU A 34 -10.21 3.59 6.32
CA LEU A 34 -9.13 2.65 6.62
C LEU A 34 -9.62 1.21 6.49
N PRO A 35 -9.30 0.49 5.39
CA PRO A 35 -9.64 -0.91 5.25
C PRO A 35 -9.05 -1.77 6.38
N PRO A 36 -9.71 -2.89 6.78
CA PRO A 36 -9.35 -3.68 7.97
C PRO A 36 -7.90 -4.19 7.98
N ASP A 37 -7.34 -4.48 6.80
CA ASP A 37 -6.01 -5.06 6.64
C ASP A 37 -4.93 -4.05 6.26
N MET A 38 -5.29 -2.76 6.21
CA MET A 38 -4.34 -1.72 5.83
C MET A 38 -3.37 -1.45 6.98
N ARG A 39 -2.13 -1.94 6.81
CA ARG A 39 -1.02 -1.72 7.76
C ARG A 39 -0.10 -0.58 7.37
N ARG A 40 -0.19 -0.05 6.15
CA ARG A 40 0.68 1.00 5.59
C ARG A 40 -0.13 2.02 4.81
N SER A 41 0.30 3.28 4.85
CA SER A 41 -0.31 4.31 4.01
C SER A 41 0.14 4.17 2.55
N LYS A 42 -0.72 4.63 1.63
CA LYS A 42 -0.43 4.69 0.19
C LYS A 42 0.84 5.51 -0.13
N SER A 43 1.12 6.55 0.65
CA SER A 43 2.34 7.36 0.52
C SER A 43 3.61 6.53 0.74
N ILE A 44 3.62 5.67 1.76
CA ILE A 44 4.75 4.77 2.05
C ILE A 44 4.93 3.73 0.94
N GLU A 45 3.84 3.18 0.42
CA GLU A 45 3.93 2.22 -0.69
C GLU A 45 4.48 2.84 -1.98
N THR A 46 4.19 4.12 -2.22
CA THR A 46 4.66 4.87 -3.39
C THR A 46 6.15 5.23 -3.27
N LEU A 47 6.64 5.47 -2.06
CA LEU A 47 8.03 5.85 -1.81
C LEU A 47 9.02 4.73 -2.18
N LEU A 48 8.65 3.47 -1.96
CA LEU A 48 9.53 2.32 -2.19
C LEU A 48 10.03 2.18 -3.65
N PRO A 49 9.16 2.24 -4.68
CA PRO A 49 9.61 2.34 -6.07
C PRO A 49 10.52 3.53 -6.35
N VAL A 50 10.26 4.69 -5.74
CA VAL A 50 11.06 5.90 -5.95
C VAL A 50 12.48 5.68 -5.42
N LEU A 51 12.63 5.07 -4.24
CA LEU A 51 13.95 4.73 -3.68
C LEU A 51 14.74 3.78 -4.59
N TYR A 52 14.07 2.76 -5.16
CA TYR A 52 14.71 1.88 -6.14
C TYR A 52 15.14 2.61 -7.41
N LEU A 53 14.31 3.51 -7.94
CA LEU A 53 14.64 4.31 -9.13
C LEU A 53 15.79 5.28 -8.88
N LYS A 54 15.97 5.71 -7.63
CA LYS A 54 17.11 6.53 -7.19
C LYS A 54 18.38 5.71 -6.92
N GLY A 55 18.36 4.40 -7.16
CA GLY A 55 19.53 3.53 -7.01
C GLY A 55 19.84 3.13 -5.57
N ILE A 56 18.94 3.38 -4.62
CA ILE A 56 19.13 2.95 -3.23
C ILE A 56 19.02 1.42 -3.16
N SER A 57 20.00 0.76 -2.52
CA SER A 57 19.96 -0.68 -2.31
C SER A 57 18.91 -1.05 -1.28
N THR A 58 18.35 -2.25 -1.38
CA THR A 58 17.37 -2.76 -0.41
C THR A 58 17.91 -2.76 1.03
N GLY A 59 19.23 -2.99 1.19
CA GLY A 59 19.90 -2.94 2.50
C GLY A 59 19.86 -1.56 3.15
N ASP A 60 19.91 -0.52 2.33
CA ASP A 60 20.00 0.88 2.77
C ASP A 60 18.61 1.53 2.94
N PHE A 61 17.53 0.80 2.66
CA PHE A 61 16.17 1.34 2.74
C PHE A 61 15.80 1.78 4.15
N SER A 62 16.28 1.09 5.18
CA SER A 62 15.98 1.48 6.57
C SER A 62 16.58 2.85 6.89
N GLU A 63 17.81 3.11 6.44
CA GLU A 63 18.49 4.39 6.60
C GLU A 63 17.80 5.49 5.79
N ALA A 64 17.50 5.24 4.52
CA ALA A 64 16.79 6.19 3.67
C ALA A 64 15.40 6.55 4.22
N LEU A 65 14.65 5.57 4.74
CA LEU A 65 13.35 5.81 5.37
C LEU A 65 13.46 6.59 6.66
N ALA A 66 14.47 6.29 7.50
CA ALA A 66 14.71 7.03 8.73
C ALA A 66 15.07 8.50 8.45
N ALA A 67 15.88 8.76 7.43
CA ALA A 67 16.23 10.11 7.01
C ALA A 67 15.02 10.92 6.50
N LEU A 68 14.10 10.26 5.76
CA LEU A 68 12.94 10.92 5.16
C LEU A 68 11.76 11.08 6.12
N LEU A 69 11.57 10.15 7.06
CA LEU A 69 10.35 10.02 7.86
C LEU A 69 10.62 10.09 9.38
N GLY A 70 11.87 10.25 9.78
CA GLY A 70 12.32 10.26 11.17
C GLY A 70 12.72 8.86 11.68
N LYS A 71 13.44 8.85 12.80
CA LYS A 71 14.02 7.64 13.42
C LYS A 71 13.01 6.52 13.72
N ASP A 72 11.74 6.88 13.95
CA ASP A 72 10.68 5.93 14.30
C ASP A 72 10.02 5.28 13.06
N ALA A 73 10.48 5.62 11.85
CA ALA A 73 10.04 5.03 10.59
C ALA A 73 10.84 3.79 10.16
N ALA A 74 11.83 3.37 10.96
CA ALA A 74 12.59 2.14 10.76
C ALA A 74 11.70 0.91 11.07
N GLY A 75 10.86 0.51 10.10
CA GLY A 75 9.85 -0.54 10.33
C GLY A 75 9.61 -1.51 9.18
N LEU A 76 10.41 -1.44 8.10
CA LEU A 76 10.28 -2.36 6.97
C LEU A 76 11.42 -3.36 6.96
N SER A 77 11.10 -4.62 7.26
CA SER A 77 12.04 -5.73 7.07
C SER A 77 12.33 -5.95 5.58
N ALA A 78 13.49 -6.52 5.25
CA ALA A 78 13.86 -6.89 3.89
C ALA A 78 12.78 -7.76 3.20
N SER A 79 12.19 -8.71 3.92
CA SER A 79 11.09 -9.54 3.40
C SER A 79 9.81 -8.74 3.11
N ALA A 80 9.51 -7.70 3.91
CA ALA A 80 8.40 -6.80 3.63
C ALA A 80 8.64 -5.98 2.36
N ILE A 81 9.87 -5.49 2.16
CA ILE A 81 10.29 -4.76 0.95
C ILE A 81 10.20 -5.66 -0.29
N GLY A 82 10.67 -6.91 -0.20
CA GLY A 82 10.56 -7.89 -1.29
C GLY A 82 9.11 -8.14 -1.73
N ARG A 83 8.19 -8.33 -0.78
CA ARG A 83 6.75 -8.50 -1.09
C ARG A 83 6.15 -7.27 -1.77
N LEU A 84 6.52 -6.07 -1.31
CA LEU A 84 6.07 -4.81 -1.88
C LEU A 84 6.57 -4.62 -3.32
N LYS A 85 7.85 -4.91 -3.56
CA LYS A 85 8.44 -4.91 -4.90
C LYS A 85 7.68 -5.86 -5.84
N GLY A 86 7.43 -7.09 -5.41
CA GLY A 86 6.66 -8.05 -6.19
C GLY A 86 5.24 -7.58 -6.51
N GLY A 87 4.55 -6.96 -5.54
CA GLY A 87 3.25 -6.33 -5.76
C GLY A 87 3.29 -5.19 -6.78
N TRP A 88 4.33 -4.35 -6.72
CA TRP A 88 4.53 -3.25 -7.65
C TRP A 88 4.84 -3.75 -9.08
N THR A 89 5.76 -4.70 -9.25
CA THR A 89 6.08 -5.30 -10.55
C THR A 89 4.83 -5.92 -11.20
N ARG A 90 3.99 -6.62 -10.42
CA ARG A 90 2.71 -7.14 -10.92
C ARG A 90 1.76 -6.04 -11.37
N ARG A 91 1.64 -4.94 -10.62
CA ARG A 91 0.83 -3.78 -11.04
C ARG A 91 1.36 -3.15 -12.31
N ALA A 92 2.67 -2.90 -12.38
CA ALA A 92 3.32 -2.30 -13.54
C ALA A 92 3.11 -3.16 -14.80
N ARG A 93 3.25 -4.49 -14.68
CA ARG A 93 2.97 -5.43 -15.76
C ARG A 93 1.51 -5.35 -16.25
N ARG A 94 0.53 -5.36 -15.34
CA ARG A 94 -0.88 -5.20 -15.71
C ARG A 94 -1.17 -3.89 -16.43
N VAL A 95 -0.55 -2.79 -15.98
CA VAL A 95 -0.69 -1.47 -16.63
C VAL A 95 -0.06 -1.49 -18.04
N ALA A 96 1.08 -2.15 -18.21
CA ALA A 96 1.70 -2.31 -19.51
C ALA A 96 0.86 -3.18 -20.46
N GLU A 97 0.25 -4.26 -19.95
CA GLU A 97 -0.62 -5.16 -20.73
C GLU A 97 -1.96 -4.50 -21.12
N ALA A 98 -2.53 -3.66 -20.24
CA ALA A 98 -3.79 -2.96 -20.49
C ALA A 98 -3.65 -1.78 -21.46
N ARG A 99 -2.44 -1.25 -21.64
CA ARG A 99 -2.16 -0.20 -22.62
C ARG A 99 -1.89 -0.85 -23.96
N SER A 100 -2.86 -0.82 -24.87
CA SER A 100 -2.59 -1.25 -26.24
C SER A 100 -1.55 -0.33 -26.86
N VAL A 101 -0.62 -0.91 -27.63
CA VAL A 101 0.42 -0.16 -28.36
C VAL A 101 -0.22 0.93 -29.23
N GLY A 102 -1.42 0.68 -29.78
CA GLY A 102 -2.21 1.65 -30.55
C GLY A 102 -2.82 2.81 -29.74
N GLN A 103 -2.97 2.67 -28.41
CA GLN A 103 -3.39 3.77 -27.53
C GLN A 103 -2.21 4.66 -27.15
N ALA A 104 -1.02 4.06 -26.98
CA ALA A 104 0.23 4.79 -26.76
C ALA A 104 0.70 5.54 -28.03
N LEU A 105 0.56 4.92 -29.21
CA LEU A 105 0.91 5.53 -30.49
C LEU A 105 -0.01 6.70 -30.86
N ARG A 106 -1.32 6.61 -30.59
CA ARG A 106 -2.27 7.73 -30.81
C ARG A 106 -1.92 8.97 -29.98
N LEU A 107 -1.46 8.78 -28.74
CA LEU A 107 -1.03 9.91 -27.90
C LEU A 107 0.28 10.56 -28.35
N TYR A 108 1.13 9.84 -29.10
CA TYR A 108 2.41 10.34 -29.59
C TYR A 108 2.39 10.87 -31.02
N LEU A 109 1.43 10.43 -31.85
CA LEU A 109 1.34 10.79 -33.26
C LEU A 109 0.16 11.71 -33.60
N GLY A 110 -0.75 11.98 -32.66
CA GLY A 110 -1.97 12.76 -32.88
C GLY A 110 -3.17 11.88 -33.21
#